data_AF-A0A436CL80-F1
#
_entry.id   AF-A0A436CL80-F1
#
_cell.length_a   1.000
_cell.length_b   1.000
_cell.length_c   1.000
_cell.angle_alpha   90.00
_cell.angle_beta   90.00
_cell.angle_gamma   90.00
#
_symmetry.space_group_name_H-M   'P 1'
#
loop_
_entity.id
_entity.type
_entity.pdbx_description
1 polymer ?
#
loop_
_entity_poly.entity_id
_entity_poly.type
_entity_poly.pdbx_seq_one_letter_code
_entity_poly.pdbx_strand_id
1 'polypeptide(L)'
;MSEVAALAATTLGSNGLELENASLTSLNQTDISVFDPSNAFDAEGLTQLTEQIEERRQLRNRIENESRISIKLKDFETEQRSLEIERDLEYARIEQTQAIEIRKAAQLAEIEAERSSSTISIQNARIRSEQEGERIRIAKDRLIDSERINTQSEVRSLEIKKQQETEMTEIMSRRELEMQRIQNRREIEAERIDNEQHVKESEIRSRQELSIIETTSSAEIDKAKLQNQRVTETHRIETDKTIELLAVAKSKEVRISNELAEADQEKARLKKRYDVDVERLRVDEEIVQLEIEKNQKIKLAETKAFQEIQDASIAANRQIDELRIAARKFVDKFEIEQQKEVEIVDKERLIAVINKSIEEAYAKTQAAEALKKQVEQEEQVNSAREEEVAERIKRIELIQSSSRVERDAQRVVSSAKAEKEATELRALAEIAESNAAEVRYAKDAAGQRMLNESENTRSDASRRSAIYENLVSNLPSIIRETVKPMENIESIKILQVDGLPGLNSPSEMGGGEGGSGGGNMTDRVVNSAMKYRTQVAFVDGLMKDLGLPIENLGSAGGMSFRNFQGSDAPKDKDD
;
A
#
# COMPACT_ATOMS: atom_id res chain seq x y z
N MET A 1 -28.32 42.43 190.41
CA MET A 1 -29.10 43.53 189.77
C MET A 1 -29.37 44.69 190.74
N SER A 2 -29.85 44.47 191.98
CA SER A 2 -30.17 45.58 192.92
C SER A 2 -28.96 46.40 193.41
N GLU A 3 -27.81 45.77 193.69
CA GLU A 3 -26.60 46.50 194.10
C GLU A 3 -26.03 47.37 192.98
N VAL A 4 -26.06 46.87 191.74
CA VAL A 4 -25.57 47.60 190.56
C VAL A 4 -26.46 48.82 190.27
N ALA A 5 -27.78 48.67 190.46
CA ALA A 5 -28.73 49.79 190.36
C ALA A 5 -28.49 50.85 191.45
N ALA A 6 -28.15 50.46 192.69
CA ALA A 6 -27.85 51.39 193.78
C ALA A 6 -26.55 52.20 193.54
N LEU A 7 -25.49 51.54 193.05
CA LEU A 7 -24.23 52.20 192.68
C LEU A 7 -24.44 53.19 191.54
N ALA A 8 -25.19 52.78 190.50
CA ALA A 8 -25.53 53.67 189.39
C ALA A 8 -26.40 54.85 189.87
N ALA A 9 -27.43 54.63 190.68
CA ALA A 9 -28.30 55.68 191.22
C ALA A 9 -27.53 56.74 192.03
N THR A 10 -26.51 56.35 192.80
CA THR A 10 -25.68 57.30 193.58
C THR A 10 -24.85 58.21 192.67
N THR A 11 -24.28 57.66 191.58
CA THR A 11 -23.52 58.44 190.59
C THR A 11 -24.39 59.29 189.67
N LEU A 12 -25.62 58.85 189.36
CA LEU A 12 -26.56 59.61 188.54
C LEU A 12 -27.27 60.71 189.36
N GLY A 13 -27.50 60.50 190.65
CA GLY A 13 -28.13 61.47 191.56
C GLY A 13 -27.33 62.74 191.78
N SER A 14 -25.98 62.70 191.79
CA SER A 14 -25.16 63.92 191.85
C SER A 14 -25.30 64.81 190.61
N ASN A 15 -25.82 64.24 189.50
CA ASN A 15 -26.04 64.94 188.23
C ASN A 15 -27.53 65.27 187.98
N GLY A 16 -28.41 65.05 188.96
CA GLY A 16 -29.84 65.40 188.86
C GLY A 16 -30.69 64.47 187.98
N LEU A 17 -30.29 63.22 187.75
CA LEU A 17 -31.01 62.23 186.95
C LEU A 17 -31.44 61.01 187.79
N GLU A 18 -32.67 60.50 187.58
CA GLU A 18 -33.21 59.27 188.21
C GLU A 18 -33.23 58.09 187.23
N LEU A 19 -32.99 56.87 187.73
CA LEU A 19 -32.77 55.65 186.93
C LEU A 19 -34.00 54.73 186.96
N GLU A 20 -34.51 54.34 185.77
CA GLU A 20 -35.80 53.62 185.61
C GLU A 20 -35.67 52.08 185.47
N ASN A 21 -34.73 51.53 184.67
CA ASN A 21 -34.53 50.06 184.58
C ASN A 21 -33.21 49.64 183.88
N ALA A 22 -32.71 48.42 184.15
CA ALA A 22 -31.48 47.86 183.53
C ALA A 22 -31.64 46.36 183.11
N SER A 23 -31.15 45.97 181.93
CA SER A 23 -31.11 44.56 181.43
C SER A 23 -29.72 44.17 180.87
N LEU A 24 -29.39 42.86 180.91
CA LEU A 24 -28.05 42.30 180.68
C LEU A 24 -28.01 41.52 179.34
N THR A 25 -27.06 41.82 178.43
CA THR A 25 -27.02 41.30 177.04
C THR A 25 -26.05 40.15 176.79
N SER A 26 -24.96 40.06 177.54
CA SER A 26 -23.98 38.98 177.39
C SER A 26 -23.19 38.78 178.68
N LEU A 27 -23.11 37.53 179.15
CA LEU A 27 -22.27 37.11 180.26
C LEU A 27 -21.04 36.40 179.67
N ASN A 28 -19.87 37.03 179.69
CA ASN A 28 -18.63 36.30 179.42
C ASN A 28 -18.33 35.41 180.62
N GLN A 29 -18.28 34.10 180.41
CA GLN A 29 -17.73 33.19 181.41
C GLN A 29 -16.25 33.52 181.61
N THR A 30 -15.80 33.39 182.85
CA THR A 30 -14.41 33.61 183.26
C THR A 30 -13.46 32.67 182.50
N ASP A 31 -12.25 33.15 182.22
CA ASP A 31 -11.23 32.37 181.51
C ASP A 31 -10.91 31.06 182.24
N ILE A 32 -10.56 30.04 181.45
CA ILE A 32 -10.32 28.67 181.94
C ILE A 32 -9.22 28.61 183.02
N SER A 33 -8.34 29.60 183.06
CA SER A 33 -7.24 29.74 184.02
C SER A 33 -7.67 30.13 185.44
N VAL A 34 -8.92 30.55 185.63
CA VAL A 34 -9.46 30.96 186.94
C VAL A 34 -10.07 29.78 187.72
N PHE A 35 -10.32 28.65 187.05
CA PHE A 35 -10.86 27.43 187.67
C PHE A 35 -9.75 26.61 188.36
N ASP A 36 -9.97 26.20 189.61
CA ASP A 36 -8.99 25.42 190.38
C ASP A 36 -9.23 23.90 190.19
N PRO A 37 -8.27 23.15 189.61
CA PRO A 37 -8.41 21.71 189.39
C PRO A 37 -8.55 20.89 190.68
N SER A 38 -8.20 21.45 191.83
CA SER A 38 -8.30 20.78 193.13
C SER A 38 -9.69 20.89 193.77
N ASN A 39 -10.56 21.74 193.25
CA ASN A 39 -11.96 21.85 193.66
C ASN A 39 -12.84 20.90 192.83
N ALA A 40 -13.59 20.03 193.50
CA ALA A 40 -14.39 18.98 192.86
C ALA A 40 -15.41 19.54 191.85
N PHE A 41 -16.00 20.71 192.12
CA PHE A 41 -17.00 21.30 191.22
C PHE A 41 -16.36 21.91 189.96
N ASP A 42 -15.20 22.55 190.12
CA ASP A 42 -14.49 23.18 189.01
C ASP A 42 -13.81 22.13 188.10
N ALA A 43 -13.35 21.01 188.64
CA ALA A 43 -12.79 19.90 187.88
C ALA A 43 -13.83 19.24 186.95
N GLU A 44 -15.06 18.99 187.45
CA GLU A 44 -16.14 18.42 186.64
C GLU A 44 -16.56 19.40 185.53
N GLY A 45 -16.64 20.71 185.85
CA GLY A 45 -16.88 21.76 184.86
C GLY A 45 -15.81 21.83 183.77
N LEU A 46 -14.53 21.74 184.14
CA LEU A 46 -13.41 21.70 183.19
C LEU A 46 -13.50 20.48 182.25
N THR A 47 -13.85 19.30 182.77
CA THR A 47 -14.01 18.11 181.91
C THR A 47 -15.12 18.28 180.88
N GLN A 48 -16.30 18.75 181.28
CA GLN A 48 -17.39 19.00 180.34
C GLN A 48 -17.03 20.07 179.32
N LEU A 49 -16.31 21.11 179.73
CA LEU A 49 -15.85 22.16 178.82
C LEU A 49 -14.83 21.62 177.80
N THR A 50 -13.86 20.81 178.25
CA THR A 50 -12.87 20.18 177.35
C THR A 50 -13.51 19.20 176.38
N GLU A 51 -14.49 18.41 176.81
CA GLU A 51 -15.26 17.53 175.93
C GLU A 51 -16.02 18.33 174.87
N GLN A 52 -16.73 19.39 175.27
CA GLN A 52 -17.42 20.28 174.32
C GLN A 52 -16.46 20.98 173.35
N ILE A 53 -15.26 21.37 173.81
CA ILE A 53 -14.24 21.96 172.95
C ILE A 53 -13.74 20.94 171.93
N GLU A 54 -13.46 19.69 172.35
CA GLU A 54 -12.95 18.66 171.45
C GLU A 54 -14.03 18.21 170.45
N GLU A 55 -15.30 18.11 170.86
CA GLU A 55 -16.43 17.88 169.96
C GLU A 55 -16.57 18.99 168.90
N ARG A 56 -16.49 20.27 169.32
CA ARG A 56 -16.53 21.39 168.37
C ARG A 56 -15.33 21.42 167.44
N ARG A 57 -14.15 21.01 167.91
CA ARG A 57 -12.93 20.86 167.09
C ARG A 57 -13.12 19.77 166.04
N GLN A 58 -13.68 18.62 166.41
CA GLN A 58 -13.98 17.54 165.46
C GLN A 58 -15.03 17.97 164.44
N LEU A 59 -16.09 18.67 164.87
CA LEU A 59 -17.12 19.19 163.97
C LEU A 59 -16.53 20.19 162.96
N ARG A 60 -15.66 21.10 163.42
CA ARG A 60 -14.96 22.05 162.54
C ARG A 60 -14.11 21.33 161.49
N ASN A 61 -13.29 20.37 161.91
CA ASN A 61 -12.47 19.58 160.98
C ASN A 61 -13.31 18.80 159.96
N ARG A 62 -14.47 18.26 160.37
CA ARG A 62 -15.38 17.55 159.47
C ARG A 62 -15.95 18.48 158.41
N ILE A 63 -16.46 19.65 158.83
CA ILE A 63 -17.01 20.66 157.91
C ILE A 63 -15.93 21.16 156.95
N GLU A 64 -14.72 21.44 157.42
CA GLU A 64 -13.60 21.87 156.57
C GLU A 64 -13.24 20.81 155.52
N ASN A 65 -13.19 19.54 155.91
CA ASN A 65 -12.90 18.44 154.98
C ASN A 65 -14.06 18.19 153.99
N GLU A 66 -15.31 18.19 154.45
CA GLU A 66 -16.48 18.04 153.58
C GLU A 66 -16.62 19.20 152.60
N SER A 67 -16.39 20.44 153.06
CA SER A 67 -16.38 21.62 152.20
C SER A 67 -15.24 21.56 151.18
N ARG A 68 -14.06 21.08 151.56
CA ARG A 68 -12.93 20.90 150.63
C ARG A 68 -13.25 19.87 149.55
N ILE A 69 -13.91 18.77 149.89
CA ILE A 69 -14.30 17.73 148.92
C ILE A 69 -15.40 18.26 147.99
N SER A 70 -16.41 18.95 148.51
CA SER A 70 -17.51 19.48 147.69
C SER A 70 -17.04 20.56 146.71
N ILE A 71 -16.10 21.43 147.13
CA ILE A 71 -15.45 22.38 146.23
C ILE A 71 -14.71 21.64 145.11
N LYS A 72 -13.87 20.66 145.45
CA LYS A 72 -13.13 19.88 144.44
C LYS A 72 -14.02 19.12 143.45
N LEU A 73 -15.12 18.54 143.92
CA LEU A 73 -16.10 17.87 143.05
C LEU A 73 -16.74 18.87 142.10
N LYS A 74 -17.08 20.07 142.60
CA LYS A 74 -17.71 21.11 141.78
C LYS A 74 -16.74 21.74 140.77
N ASP A 75 -15.47 21.88 141.14
CA ASP A 75 -14.40 22.31 140.24
C ASP A 75 -14.21 21.28 139.12
N PHE A 76 -14.16 19.98 139.46
CA PHE A 76 -14.09 18.90 138.46
C PHE A 76 -15.28 18.87 137.52
N GLU A 77 -16.52 19.00 138.02
CA GLU A 77 -17.71 19.10 137.17
C GLU A 77 -17.67 20.32 136.24
N THR A 78 -17.16 21.45 136.73
CA THR A 78 -17.06 22.68 135.95
C THR A 78 -16.05 22.51 134.82
N GLU A 79 -14.91 21.88 135.10
CA GLU A 79 -13.87 21.56 134.12
C GLU A 79 -14.37 20.57 133.07
N GLN A 80 -15.11 19.54 133.48
CA GLN A 80 -15.73 18.61 132.54
C GLN A 80 -16.73 19.33 131.62
N ARG A 81 -17.59 20.19 132.17
CA ARG A 81 -18.54 20.98 131.36
C ARG A 81 -17.84 21.98 130.44
N SER A 82 -16.74 22.60 130.86
CA SER A 82 -15.99 23.50 129.98
C SER A 82 -15.39 22.75 128.80
N LEU A 83 -14.83 21.56 129.03
CA LEU A 83 -14.29 20.72 127.95
C LEU A 83 -15.38 20.24 126.98
N GLU A 84 -16.56 19.89 127.48
CA GLU A 84 -17.72 19.52 126.64
C GLU A 84 -18.16 20.70 125.77
N ILE A 85 -18.26 21.91 126.34
CA ILE A 85 -18.61 23.12 125.61
C ILE A 85 -17.57 23.46 124.53
N GLU A 86 -16.28 23.38 124.85
CA GLU A 86 -15.20 23.63 123.88
C GLU A 86 -15.25 22.65 122.71
N ARG A 87 -15.45 21.37 122.99
CA ARG A 87 -15.60 20.33 121.96
C ARG A 87 -16.79 20.60 121.05
N ASP A 88 -17.95 20.93 121.63
CA ASP A 88 -19.17 21.17 120.85
C ASP A 88 -19.07 22.47 120.01
N LEU A 89 -18.37 23.49 120.52
CA LEU A 89 -18.02 24.70 119.76
C LEU A 89 -17.09 24.40 118.58
N GLU A 90 -16.09 23.53 118.76
CA GLU A 90 -15.23 23.10 117.66
C GLU A 90 -16.01 22.34 116.58
N TYR A 91 -16.88 21.40 116.97
CA TYR A 91 -17.73 20.70 116.01
C TYR A 91 -18.63 21.65 115.23
N ALA A 92 -19.28 22.60 115.91
CA ALA A 92 -20.13 23.60 115.25
C ALA A 92 -19.33 24.49 114.28
N ARG A 93 -18.09 24.85 114.62
CA ARG A 93 -17.20 25.61 113.72
C ARG A 93 -16.82 24.80 112.49
N ILE A 94 -16.41 23.54 112.67
CA ILE A 94 -16.04 22.65 111.57
C ILE A 94 -17.24 22.47 110.62
N GLU A 95 -18.43 22.19 111.15
CA GLU A 95 -19.64 22.02 110.37
C GLU A 95 -20.00 23.29 109.58
N GLN A 96 -19.91 24.47 110.22
CA GLN A 96 -20.13 25.74 109.55
C GLN A 96 -19.11 25.98 108.41
N THR A 97 -17.83 25.69 108.64
CA THR A 97 -16.80 25.86 107.61
C THR A 97 -17.04 24.94 106.42
N GLN A 98 -17.37 23.66 106.66
CA GLN A 98 -17.69 22.71 105.59
C GLN A 98 -18.94 23.14 104.82
N ALA A 99 -20.01 23.59 105.50
CA ALA A 99 -21.22 24.05 104.85
C ALA A 99 -20.96 25.29 103.95
N ILE A 100 -20.09 26.21 104.40
CA ILE A 100 -19.69 27.37 103.60
C ILE A 100 -18.86 26.94 102.38
N GLU A 101 -17.93 26.01 102.56
CA GLU A 101 -17.08 25.50 101.46
C GLU A 101 -17.90 24.75 100.41
N ILE A 102 -18.83 23.90 100.83
CA ILE A 102 -19.74 23.17 99.93
C ILE A 102 -20.60 24.16 99.13
N ARG A 103 -21.18 25.18 99.79
CA ARG A 103 -21.97 26.21 99.10
C ARG A 103 -21.12 27.02 98.11
N LYS A 104 -19.91 27.41 98.49
CA LYS A 104 -18.98 28.12 97.59
C LYS A 104 -18.59 27.26 96.39
N ALA A 105 -18.29 25.98 96.59
CA ALA A 105 -17.93 25.06 95.53
C ALA A 105 -19.11 24.84 94.56
N ALA A 106 -20.32 24.65 95.08
CA ALA A 106 -21.53 24.51 94.26
C ALA A 106 -21.81 25.77 93.42
N GLN A 107 -21.72 26.95 94.03
CA GLN A 107 -21.93 28.22 93.34
C GLN A 107 -20.87 28.48 92.26
N LEU A 108 -19.59 28.16 92.53
CA LEU A 108 -18.53 28.27 91.53
C LEU A 108 -18.76 27.30 90.36
N ALA A 109 -19.19 26.07 90.63
CA ALA A 109 -19.51 25.09 89.59
C ALA A 109 -20.68 25.55 88.72
N GLU A 110 -21.72 26.15 89.32
CA GLU A 110 -22.88 26.69 88.61
C GLU A 110 -22.50 27.89 87.72
N ILE A 111 -21.72 28.84 88.24
CA ILE A 111 -21.23 29.98 87.48
C ILE A 111 -20.38 29.52 86.28
N GLU A 112 -19.51 28.53 86.47
CA GLU A 112 -18.64 28.04 85.40
C GLU A 112 -19.43 27.25 84.34
N ALA A 113 -20.42 26.45 84.75
CA ALA A 113 -21.33 25.78 83.83
C ALA A 113 -22.17 26.77 83.01
N GLU A 114 -22.70 27.82 83.64
CA GLU A 114 -23.47 28.87 82.96
C GLU A 114 -22.58 29.64 81.97
N ARG A 115 -21.37 30.03 82.38
CA ARG A 115 -20.38 30.66 81.49
C ARG A 115 -20.04 29.78 80.30
N SER A 116 -19.80 28.49 80.52
CA SER A 116 -19.53 27.53 79.43
C SER A 116 -20.70 27.46 78.46
N SER A 117 -21.94 27.30 78.95
CA SER A 117 -23.14 27.26 78.11
C SER A 117 -23.33 28.55 77.30
N SER A 118 -23.07 29.70 77.92
CA SER A 118 -23.13 31.01 77.28
C SER A 118 -22.07 31.13 76.17
N THR A 119 -20.82 30.71 76.42
CA THR A 119 -19.78 30.72 75.38
C THR A 119 -20.11 29.81 74.19
N ILE A 120 -20.66 28.62 74.43
CA ILE A 120 -21.11 27.71 73.37
C ILE A 120 -22.24 28.34 72.56
N SER A 121 -23.20 29.01 73.22
CA SER A 121 -24.31 29.70 72.54
C SER A 121 -23.83 30.84 71.64
N ILE A 122 -22.86 31.64 72.11
CA ILE A 122 -22.23 32.74 71.36
C ILE A 122 -21.45 32.17 70.17
N GLN A 123 -20.68 31.11 70.37
CA GLN A 123 -19.93 30.45 69.30
C GLN A 123 -20.87 29.87 68.24
N ASN A 124 -21.94 29.18 68.65
CA ASN A 124 -22.94 28.64 67.72
C ASN A 124 -23.66 29.74 66.94
N ALA A 125 -24.00 30.86 67.58
CA ALA A 125 -24.58 32.02 66.90
C ALA A 125 -23.60 32.63 65.88
N ARG A 126 -22.33 32.74 66.24
CA ARG A 126 -21.27 33.24 65.35
C ARG A 126 -21.07 32.32 64.13
N ILE A 127 -20.96 31.01 64.36
CA ILE A 127 -20.81 30.02 63.29
C ILE A 127 -22.00 30.07 62.33
N ARG A 128 -23.24 30.18 62.84
CA ARG A 128 -24.43 30.30 61.98
C ARG A 128 -24.38 31.56 61.12
N SER A 129 -24.03 32.71 61.70
CA SER A 129 -23.90 33.97 60.95
C SER A 129 -22.80 33.89 59.87
N GLU A 130 -21.66 33.28 60.18
CA GLU A 130 -20.58 33.06 59.21
C GLU A 130 -21.01 32.10 58.08
N GLN A 131 -21.71 31.01 58.41
CA GLN A 131 -22.25 30.06 57.42
C GLN A 131 -23.30 30.71 56.50
N GLU A 132 -24.17 31.56 57.04
CA GLU A 132 -25.15 32.30 56.23
C GLU A 132 -24.46 33.32 55.33
N GLY A 133 -23.43 34.02 55.83
CA GLY A 133 -22.60 34.92 55.03
C GLY A 133 -21.91 34.22 53.87
N GLU A 134 -21.28 33.07 54.12
CA GLU A 134 -20.63 32.28 53.06
C GLU A 134 -21.65 31.70 52.07
N ARG A 135 -22.83 31.27 52.52
CA ARG A 135 -23.90 30.83 51.61
C ARG A 135 -24.34 31.95 50.66
N ILE A 136 -24.49 33.17 51.16
CA ILE A 136 -24.85 34.33 50.33
C ILE A 136 -23.73 34.66 49.36
N ARG A 137 -22.46 34.60 49.79
CA ARG A 137 -21.30 34.82 48.91
C ARG A 137 -21.25 33.78 47.79
N ILE A 138 -21.34 32.49 48.11
CA ILE A 138 -21.33 31.40 47.12
C ILE A 138 -22.51 31.53 46.15
N ALA A 139 -23.71 31.89 46.63
CA ALA A 139 -24.86 32.10 45.77
C ALA A 139 -24.66 33.27 44.80
N LYS A 140 -24.08 34.38 45.27
CA LYS A 140 -23.71 35.53 44.45
C LYS A 140 -22.65 35.16 43.41
N ASP A 141 -21.60 34.45 43.80
CA ASP A 141 -20.52 34.06 42.89
C ASP A 141 -21.04 33.10 41.81
N ARG A 142 -21.89 32.12 42.17
CA ARG A 142 -22.56 31.25 41.20
C ARG A 142 -23.45 32.01 40.22
N LEU A 143 -24.15 33.05 40.68
CA LEU A 143 -24.96 33.89 39.81
C LEU A 143 -24.09 34.62 38.79
N ILE A 144 -23.01 35.27 39.25
CA ILE A 144 -22.05 35.97 38.40
C ILE A 144 -21.44 35.01 37.37
N ASP A 145 -21.03 33.83 37.80
CA ASP A 145 -20.46 32.83 36.91
C ASP A 145 -21.49 32.34 35.87
N SER A 146 -22.75 32.15 36.27
CA SER A 146 -23.81 31.78 35.32
C SER A 146 -24.07 32.86 34.27
N GLU A 147 -24.07 34.14 34.65
CA GLU A 147 -24.20 35.26 33.72
C GLU A 147 -22.98 35.38 32.79
N ARG A 148 -21.77 35.16 33.31
CA ARG A 148 -20.54 35.12 32.50
C ARG A 148 -20.55 33.98 31.50
N ILE A 149 -20.99 32.79 31.89
CA ILE A 149 -21.10 31.64 30.99
C ILE A 149 -22.12 31.93 29.89
N ASN A 150 -23.29 32.48 30.24
CA ASN A 150 -24.33 32.81 29.26
C ASN A 150 -23.82 33.83 28.25
N THR A 151 -23.26 34.95 28.71
CA THR A 151 -22.69 35.99 27.83
C THR A 151 -21.56 35.45 26.96
N GLN A 152 -20.66 34.62 27.50
CA GLN A 152 -19.59 33.99 26.72
C GLN A 152 -20.14 33.00 25.68
N SER A 153 -21.19 32.25 26.02
CA SER A 153 -21.85 31.33 25.09
C SER A 153 -22.58 32.06 23.96
N GLU A 154 -23.21 33.21 24.25
CA GLU A 154 -23.85 34.07 23.26
C GLU A 154 -22.81 34.65 22.30
N VAL A 155 -21.72 35.23 22.81
CA VAL A 155 -20.61 35.75 21.98
C VAL A 155 -20.05 34.66 21.09
N ARG A 156 -19.79 33.46 21.63
CA ARG A 156 -19.29 32.33 20.85
C ARG A 156 -20.28 31.90 19.78
N SER A 157 -21.58 31.91 20.07
CA SER A 157 -22.61 31.57 19.09
C SER A 157 -22.69 32.58 17.94
N LEU A 158 -22.52 33.88 18.25
CA LEU A 158 -22.48 34.95 17.25
C LEU A 158 -21.21 34.88 16.41
N GLU A 159 -20.07 34.56 17.01
CA GLU A 159 -18.81 34.36 16.31
C GLU A 159 -18.88 33.16 15.36
N ILE A 160 -19.44 32.02 15.79
CA ILE A 160 -19.68 30.86 14.92
C ILE A 160 -20.58 31.23 13.74
N LYS A 161 -21.68 31.95 13.99
CA LYS A 161 -22.59 32.40 12.91
C LYS A 161 -21.87 33.30 11.91
N LYS A 162 -21.11 34.29 12.40
CA LYS A 162 -20.31 35.17 11.55
C LYS A 162 -19.28 34.38 10.73
N GLN A 163 -18.60 33.41 11.35
CA GLN A 163 -17.63 32.57 10.67
C GLN A 163 -18.31 31.71 9.58
N GLN A 164 -19.46 31.11 9.89
CA GLN A 164 -20.25 30.36 8.91
C GLN A 164 -20.71 31.25 7.75
N GLU A 165 -21.14 32.48 8.00
CA GLU A 165 -21.51 33.44 6.94
C GLU A 165 -20.29 33.80 6.06
N THR A 166 -19.12 34.03 6.65
CA THR A 166 -17.90 34.29 5.88
C THR A 166 -17.47 33.08 5.06
N GLU A 167 -17.53 31.88 5.63
CA GLU A 167 -17.22 30.63 4.92
C GLU A 167 -18.21 30.40 3.77
N MET A 168 -19.50 30.66 3.97
CA MET A 168 -20.50 30.54 2.92
C MET A 168 -20.29 31.57 1.80
N THR A 169 -19.94 32.81 2.11
CA THR A 169 -19.63 33.82 1.08
C THR A 169 -18.35 33.48 0.30
N GLU A 170 -17.31 32.97 0.97
CA GLU A 170 -16.12 32.45 0.32
C GLU A 170 -16.41 31.24 -0.58
N ILE A 171 -17.21 30.28 -0.11
CA ILE A 171 -17.60 29.11 -0.89
C ILE A 171 -18.42 29.53 -2.12
N MET A 172 -19.35 30.46 -1.97
CA MET A 172 -20.18 30.95 -3.09
C MET A 172 -19.33 31.68 -4.13
N SER A 173 -18.46 32.60 -3.72
CA SER A 173 -17.55 33.29 -4.65
C SER A 173 -16.58 32.35 -5.35
N ARG A 174 -16.03 31.35 -4.64
CA ARG A 174 -15.20 30.30 -5.26
C ARG A 174 -16.00 29.47 -6.28
N ARG A 175 -17.23 29.07 -5.94
CA ARG A 175 -18.12 28.33 -6.85
C ARG A 175 -18.42 29.13 -8.11
N GLU A 176 -18.71 30.43 -7.99
CA GLU A 176 -18.97 31.30 -9.13
C GLU A 176 -17.74 31.41 -10.04
N LEU A 177 -16.54 31.59 -9.47
CA LEU A 177 -15.30 31.61 -10.24
C LEU A 177 -15.01 30.26 -10.92
N GLU A 178 -15.28 29.14 -10.24
CA GLU A 178 -15.13 27.82 -10.86
C GLU A 178 -16.13 27.60 -12.00
N MET A 179 -17.39 27.99 -11.83
CA MET A 179 -18.40 27.92 -12.88
C MET A 179 -18.00 28.76 -14.09
N GLN A 180 -17.52 29.99 -13.88
CA GLN A 180 -16.99 30.84 -14.96
C GLN A 180 -15.77 30.20 -15.63
N ARG A 181 -14.83 29.64 -14.87
CA ARG A 181 -13.66 28.93 -15.44
C ARG A 181 -14.04 27.70 -16.25
N ILE A 182 -15.05 26.95 -15.82
CA ILE A 182 -15.58 25.79 -16.55
C ILE A 182 -16.27 26.25 -17.84
N GLN A 183 -17.07 27.31 -17.76
CA GLN A 183 -17.76 27.87 -18.92
C GLN A 183 -16.75 28.37 -19.96
N ASN A 184 -15.75 29.17 -19.56
CA ASN A 184 -14.70 29.64 -20.46
C ASN A 184 -13.91 28.47 -21.08
N ARG A 185 -13.61 27.41 -20.29
CA ARG A 185 -12.96 26.21 -20.84
C ARG A 185 -13.83 25.51 -21.89
N ARG A 186 -15.14 25.40 -21.63
CA ARG A 186 -16.09 24.82 -22.59
C ARG A 186 -16.21 25.65 -23.86
N GLU A 187 -16.21 26.98 -23.75
CA GLU A 187 -16.22 27.89 -24.91
C GLU A 187 -14.95 27.73 -25.74
N ILE A 188 -13.76 27.73 -25.10
CA ILE A 188 -12.49 27.51 -25.79
C ILE A 188 -12.43 26.11 -26.44
N GLU A 189 -12.92 25.08 -25.75
CA GLU A 189 -12.98 23.73 -26.32
C GLU A 189 -13.95 23.65 -27.50
N ALA A 190 -15.10 24.32 -27.43
CA ALA A 190 -16.05 24.41 -28.53
C ALA A 190 -15.42 25.11 -29.75
N GLU A 191 -14.77 26.26 -29.55
CA GLU A 191 -14.05 26.97 -30.61
C GLU A 191 -12.91 26.12 -31.19
N ARG A 192 -12.19 25.35 -30.37
CA ARG A 192 -11.12 24.47 -30.84
C ARG A 192 -11.68 23.33 -31.69
N ILE A 193 -12.78 22.72 -31.27
CA ILE A 193 -13.46 21.65 -32.02
C ILE A 193 -13.97 22.19 -33.36
N ASP A 194 -14.59 23.37 -33.37
CA ASP A 194 -15.12 23.99 -34.58
C ASP A 194 -14.00 24.31 -35.58
N ASN A 195 -12.88 24.88 -35.11
CA ASN A 195 -11.70 25.09 -35.93
C ASN A 195 -11.11 23.77 -36.47
N GLU A 196 -11.04 22.71 -35.65
CA GLU A 196 -10.57 21.40 -36.09
C GLU A 196 -11.51 20.76 -37.13
N GLN A 197 -12.83 20.94 -36.97
CA GLN A 197 -13.82 20.50 -37.96
C GLN A 197 -13.66 21.27 -39.27
N HIS A 198 -13.52 22.60 -39.22
CA HIS A 198 -13.28 23.40 -40.41
C HIS A 198 -12.00 23.02 -41.14
N VAL A 199 -10.90 22.75 -40.42
CA VAL A 199 -9.65 22.25 -41.03
C VAL A 199 -9.89 20.88 -41.68
N LYS A 200 -10.52 19.93 -40.99
CA LYS A 200 -10.83 18.60 -41.55
C LYS A 200 -11.74 18.67 -42.76
N GLU A 201 -12.77 19.52 -42.74
CA GLU A 201 -13.65 19.74 -43.88
C GLU A 201 -12.89 20.33 -45.07
N SER A 202 -11.98 21.28 -44.81
CA SER A 202 -11.13 21.87 -45.85
C SER A 202 -10.15 20.84 -46.45
N GLU A 203 -9.56 19.98 -45.63
CA GLU A 203 -8.67 18.90 -46.06
C GLU A 203 -9.42 17.85 -46.89
N ILE A 204 -10.60 17.43 -46.42
CA ILE A 204 -11.47 16.50 -47.15
C ILE A 204 -11.86 17.09 -48.50
N ARG A 205 -12.26 18.37 -48.54
CA ARG A 205 -12.62 19.06 -49.78
C ARG A 205 -11.44 19.12 -50.75
N SER A 206 -10.26 19.52 -50.28
CA SER A 206 -9.04 19.55 -51.11
C SER A 206 -8.67 18.15 -51.61
N ARG A 207 -8.79 17.11 -50.78
CA ARG A 207 -8.53 15.73 -51.20
C ARG A 207 -9.55 15.22 -52.22
N GLN A 208 -10.83 15.57 -52.07
CA GLN A 208 -11.85 15.24 -53.05
C GLN A 208 -11.59 15.95 -54.38
N GLU A 209 -11.22 17.22 -54.35
CA GLU A 209 -10.84 17.99 -55.55
C GLU A 209 -9.63 17.36 -56.25
N LEU A 210 -8.57 17.00 -55.51
CA LEU A 210 -7.41 16.30 -56.06
C LEU A 210 -7.80 14.95 -56.67
N SER A 211 -8.65 14.16 -56.00
CA SER A 211 -9.13 12.89 -56.53
C SER A 211 -9.96 13.07 -57.81
N ILE A 212 -10.79 14.11 -57.89
CA ILE A 212 -11.52 14.46 -59.10
C ILE A 212 -10.54 14.84 -60.21
N ILE A 213 -9.51 15.65 -59.91
CA ILE A 213 -8.48 16.03 -60.90
C ILE A 213 -7.67 14.82 -61.38
N GLU A 214 -7.28 13.91 -60.50
CA GLU A 214 -6.57 12.68 -60.85
C GLU A 214 -7.42 11.77 -61.72
N THR A 215 -8.71 11.61 -61.40
CA THR A 215 -9.62 10.79 -62.19
C THR A 215 -9.93 11.41 -63.54
N THR A 216 -10.14 12.73 -63.64
CA THR A 216 -10.35 13.41 -64.92
C THR A 216 -9.10 13.38 -65.79
N SER A 217 -7.91 13.63 -65.22
CA SER A 217 -6.64 13.53 -65.96
C SER A 217 -6.34 12.10 -66.41
N SER A 218 -6.59 11.08 -65.58
CA SER A 218 -6.50 9.67 -65.99
C SER A 218 -7.46 9.36 -67.14
N ALA A 219 -8.72 9.83 -67.06
CA ALA A 219 -9.71 9.63 -68.11
C ALA A 219 -9.31 10.32 -69.43
N GLU A 220 -8.71 11.52 -69.36
CA GLU A 220 -8.16 12.22 -70.52
C GLU A 220 -6.97 11.48 -71.14
N ILE A 221 -6.05 10.95 -70.31
CA ILE A 221 -4.92 10.13 -70.76
C ILE A 221 -5.42 8.87 -71.45
N ASP A 222 -6.41 8.18 -70.89
CA ASP A 222 -6.95 6.96 -71.48
C ASP A 222 -7.70 7.24 -72.79
N LYS A 223 -8.44 8.36 -72.85
CA LYS A 223 -9.07 8.83 -74.09
C LYS A 223 -8.02 9.12 -75.17
N ALA A 224 -6.92 9.80 -74.81
CA ALA A 224 -5.82 10.08 -75.74
C ALA A 224 -5.12 8.79 -76.21
N LYS A 225 -4.87 7.83 -75.31
CA LYS A 225 -4.32 6.51 -75.67
C LYS A 225 -5.24 5.76 -76.63
N LEU A 226 -6.54 5.75 -76.37
CA LEU A 226 -7.51 5.07 -77.21
C LEU A 226 -7.63 5.75 -78.59
N GLN A 227 -7.54 7.08 -78.66
CA GLN A 227 -7.46 7.81 -79.92
C GLN A 227 -6.19 7.46 -80.69
N ASN A 228 -5.03 7.44 -80.04
CA ASN A 228 -3.77 7.04 -80.68
C ASN A 228 -3.83 5.59 -81.17
N GLN A 229 -4.36 4.67 -80.38
CA GLN A 229 -4.58 3.28 -80.80
C GLN A 229 -5.50 3.19 -82.03
N ARG A 230 -6.61 3.93 -82.03
CA ARG A 230 -7.50 4.01 -83.18
C ARG A 230 -6.77 4.52 -84.43
N VAL A 231 -5.99 5.59 -84.30
CA VAL A 231 -5.21 6.13 -85.42
C VAL A 231 -4.19 5.10 -85.91
N THR A 232 -3.48 4.40 -85.02
CA THR A 232 -2.53 3.36 -85.45
C THR A 232 -3.23 2.18 -86.13
N GLU A 233 -4.41 1.78 -85.65
CA GLU A 233 -5.19 0.70 -86.27
C GLU A 233 -5.75 1.13 -87.64
N THR A 234 -6.23 2.37 -87.78
CA THR A 234 -6.65 2.87 -89.10
C THR A 234 -5.49 2.90 -90.07
N HIS A 235 -4.30 3.35 -89.63
CA HIS A 235 -3.10 3.31 -90.46
C HIS A 235 -2.70 1.88 -90.84
N ARG A 236 -2.76 0.92 -89.90
CA ARG A 236 -2.51 -0.50 -90.18
C ARG A 236 -3.47 -1.05 -91.24
N ILE A 237 -4.77 -0.80 -91.07
CA ILE A 237 -5.79 -1.23 -92.03
C ILE A 237 -5.56 -0.59 -93.41
N GLU A 238 -5.20 0.69 -93.45
CA GLU A 238 -4.86 1.37 -94.70
C GLU A 238 -3.62 0.76 -95.35
N THR A 239 -2.55 0.52 -94.59
CA THR A 239 -1.35 -0.13 -95.12
C THR A 239 -1.65 -1.54 -95.63
N ASP A 240 -2.43 -2.34 -94.91
CA ASP A 240 -2.82 -3.69 -95.32
C ASP A 240 -3.64 -3.64 -96.61
N LYS A 241 -4.62 -2.72 -96.71
CA LYS A 241 -5.37 -2.48 -97.96
C LYS A 241 -4.45 -2.10 -99.11
N THR A 242 -3.45 -1.24 -98.90
CA THR A 242 -2.49 -0.89 -99.97
C THR A 242 -1.65 -2.10 -100.39
N ILE A 243 -1.21 -2.94 -99.45
CA ILE A 243 -0.46 -4.16 -99.73
C ILE A 243 -1.32 -5.15 -100.53
N GLU A 244 -2.58 -5.33 -100.14
CA GLU A 244 -3.52 -6.19 -100.88
C GLU A 244 -3.76 -5.68 -102.30
N LEU A 245 -4.00 -4.37 -102.47
CA LEU A 245 -4.17 -3.77 -103.80
C LEU A 245 -2.92 -3.94 -104.67
N LEU A 246 -1.72 -3.74 -104.09
CA LEU A 246 -0.45 -3.97 -104.79
C LEU A 246 -0.25 -5.46 -105.12
N ALA A 247 -0.63 -6.38 -104.23
CA ALA A 247 -0.55 -7.82 -104.47
C ALA A 247 -1.48 -8.26 -105.60
N VAL A 248 -2.71 -7.73 -105.64
CA VAL A 248 -3.65 -7.96 -106.74
C VAL A 248 -3.10 -7.39 -108.05
N ALA A 249 -2.57 -6.16 -108.05
CA ALA A 249 -1.96 -5.56 -109.22
C ALA A 249 -0.78 -6.40 -109.76
N LYS A 250 0.12 -6.82 -108.86
CA LYS A 250 1.24 -7.72 -109.20
C LYS A 250 0.75 -9.08 -109.72
N SER A 251 -0.29 -9.66 -109.11
CA SER A 251 -0.87 -10.91 -109.60
C SER A 251 -1.48 -10.77 -111.01
N LYS A 252 -2.10 -9.63 -111.30
CA LYS A 252 -2.63 -9.29 -112.63
C LYS A 252 -1.49 -9.13 -113.64
N GLU A 253 -0.41 -8.44 -113.25
CA GLU A 253 0.78 -8.29 -114.08
C GLU A 253 1.42 -9.64 -114.41
N VAL A 254 1.56 -10.53 -113.42
CA VAL A 254 2.04 -11.90 -113.63
C VAL A 254 1.12 -12.67 -114.58
N ARG A 255 -0.22 -12.58 -114.42
CA ARG A 255 -1.17 -13.20 -115.35
C ARG A 255 -0.99 -12.69 -116.77
N ILE A 256 -0.91 -11.37 -116.96
CA ILE A 256 -0.69 -10.77 -118.29
C ILE A 256 0.65 -11.24 -118.87
N SER A 257 1.71 -11.30 -118.06
CA SER A 257 3.02 -11.77 -118.51
C SER A 257 3.01 -13.25 -118.92
N ASN A 258 2.26 -14.10 -118.20
CA ASN A 258 2.08 -15.50 -118.52
C ASN A 258 1.26 -15.68 -119.81
N GLU A 259 0.15 -14.94 -119.95
CA GLU A 259 -0.66 -14.97 -121.17
C GLU A 259 0.12 -14.49 -122.40
N LEU A 260 0.96 -13.44 -122.25
CA LEU A 260 1.86 -12.99 -123.32
C LEU A 260 2.89 -14.06 -123.67
N ALA A 261 3.49 -14.72 -122.67
CA ALA A 261 4.46 -15.80 -122.88
C ALA A 261 3.81 -17.01 -123.57
N GLU A 262 2.59 -17.39 -123.18
CA GLU A 262 1.81 -18.44 -123.84
C GLU A 262 1.47 -18.05 -125.28
N ALA A 263 1.00 -16.82 -125.52
CA ALA A 263 0.71 -16.32 -126.86
C ALA A 263 1.95 -16.31 -127.78
N ASP A 264 3.11 -15.95 -127.25
CA ASP A 264 4.37 -15.98 -128.01
C ASP A 264 4.84 -17.42 -128.27
N GLN A 265 4.62 -18.35 -127.34
CA GLN A 265 4.83 -19.79 -127.59
C GLN A 265 3.88 -20.34 -128.65
N GLU A 266 2.61 -19.95 -128.64
CA GLU A 266 1.64 -20.35 -129.67
C GLU A 266 2.00 -19.79 -131.04
N LYS A 267 2.40 -18.51 -131.13
CA LYS A 267 2.94 -17.92 -132.36
C LYS A 267 4.16 -18.70 -132.85
N ALA A 268 5.08 -19.07 -131.97
CA ALA A 268 6.26 -19.85 -132.33
C ALA A 268 5.86 -21.26 -132.84
N ARG A 269 4.86 -21.91 -132.22
CA ARG A 269 4.31 -23.20 -132.68
C ARG A 269 3.62 -23.09 -134.04
N LEU A 270 2.82 -22.04 -134.25
CA LEU A 270 2.16 -21.78 -135.54
C LEU A 270 3.18 -21.48 -136.64
N LYS A 271 4.20 -20.67 -136.35
CA LYS A 271 5.31 -20.41 -137.29
C LYS A 271 6.02 -21.70 -137.67
N LYS A 272 6.36 -22.56 -136.71
CA LYS A 272 6.94 -23.89 -137.01
C LYS A 272 6.03 -24.75 -137.88
N ARG A 273 4.71 -24.78 -137.61
CA ARG A 273 3.75 -25.51 -138.46
C ARG A 273 3.71 -24.95 -139.87
N TYR A 274 3.63 -23.63 -140.00
CA TYR A 274 3.67 -22.94 -141.29
C TYR A 274 4.95 -23.25 -142.06
N ASP A 275 6.13 -23.20 -141.40
CA ASP A 275 7.41 -23.51 -142.04
C ASP A 275 7.44 -24.97 -142.54
N VAL A 276 6.92 -25.93 -141.77
CA VAL A 276 6.77 -27.33 -142.20
C VAL A 276 5.81 -27.48 -143.39
N ASP A 277 4.68 -26.75 -143.38
CA ASP A 277 3.71 -26.79 -144.47
C ASP A 277 4.29 -26.17 -145.75
N VAL A 278 5.11 -25.12 -145.64
CA VAL A 278 5.86 -24.55 -146.77
C VAL A 278 6.88 -25.54 -147.32
N GLU A 279 7.61 -26.26 -146.45
CA GLU A 279 8.52 -27.31 -146.92
C GLU A 279 7.79 -28.47 -147.60
N ARG A 280 6.62 -28.88 -147.08
CA ARG A 280 5.77 -29.90 -147.74
C ARG A 280 5.34 -29.45 -149.12
N LEU A 281 4.84 -28.22 -149.25
CA LEU A 281 4.45 -27.66 -150.55
C LEU A 281 5.63 -27.60 -151.52
N ARG A 282 6.83 -27.23 -151.04
CA ARG A 282 8.04 -27.23 -151.86
C ARG A 282 8.41 -28.63 -152.34
N VAL A 283 8.33 -29.63 -151.47
CA VAL A 283 8.56 -31.04 -151.85
C VAL A 283 7.49 -31.51 -152.84
N ASP A 284 6.22 -31.15 -152.64
CA ASP A 284 5.15 -31.48 -153.57
C ASP A 284 5.36 -30.80 -154.94
N GLU A 285 5.81 -29.54 -154.98
CA GLU A 285 6.20 -28.85 -156.22
C GLU A 285 7.38 -29.55 -156.92
N GLU A 286 8.40 -29.98 -156.17
CA GLU A 286 9.54 -30.74 -156.72
C GLU A 286 9.09 -32.10 -157.28
N ILE A 287 8.16 -32.80 -156.63
CA ILE A 287 7.58 -34.07 -157.13
C ILE A 287 6.79 -33.80 -158.42
N VAL A 288 5.98 -32.76 -158.47
CA VAL A 288 5.23 -32.38 -159.68
C VAL A 288 6.18 -32.03 -160.82
N GLN A 289 7.28 -31.31 -160.55
CA GLN A 289 8.31 -31.02 -161.56
C GLN A 289 8.97 -32.30 -162.05
N LEU A 290 9.35 -33.22 -161.16
CA LEU A 290 9.89 -34.52 -161.53
C LEU A 290 8.90 -35.36 -162.36
N GLU A 291 7.60 -35.27 -162.06
CA GLU A 291 6.55 -35.98 -162.81
C GLU A 291 6.32 -35.36 -164.19
N ILE A 292 6.39 -34.02 -164.31
CA ILE A 292 6.38 -33.31 -165.60
C ILE A 292 7.62 -33.68 -166.41
N GLU A 293 8.82 -33.66 -165.83
CA GLU A 293 10.06 -34.07 -166.49
C GLU A 293 10.00 -35.53 -166.96
N LYS A 294 9.46 -36.42 -166.13
CA LYS A 294 9.25 -37.83 -166.48
C LYS A 294 8.26 -37.95 -167.64
N ASN A 295 7.14 -37.23 -167.61
CA ASN A 295 6.15 -37.21 -168.69
C ASN A 295 6.70 -36.58 -169.97
N GLN A 296 7.56 -35.57 -169.88
CA GLN A 296 8.27 -35.01 -171.04
C GLN A 296 9.29 -36.01 -171.59
N LYS A 297 10.05 -36.72 -170.74
CA LYS A 297 10.94 -37.81 -171.18
C LYS A 297 10.17 -38.94 -171.86
N ILE A 298 8.98 -39.30 -171.35
CA ILE A 298 8.10 -40.30 -171.98
C ILE A 298 7.60 -39.79 -173.32
N LYS A 299 7.11 -38.55 -173.43
CA LYS A 299 6.68 -37.96 -174.71
C LYS A 299 7.84 -37.83 -175.71
N LEU A 300 9.04 -37.48 -175.27
CA LEU A 300 10.25 -37.44 -176.10
C LEU A 300 10.72 -38.85 -176.51
N ALA A 301 10.45 -39.87 -175.71
CA ALA A 301 10.70 -41.26 -176.07
C ALA A 301 9.63 -41.78 -177.05
N GLU A 302 8.37 -41.40 -176.89
CA GLU A 302 7.28 -41.72 -177.83
C GLU A 302 7.48 -41.05 -179.19
N THR A 303 7.96 -39.80 -179.24
CA THR A 303 8.29 -39.14 -180.52
C THR A 303 9.54 -39.71 -181.17
N LYS A 304 10.55 -40.12 -180.40
CA LYS A 304 11.72 -40.85 -180.91
C LYS A 304 11.35 -42.24 -181.45
N ALA A 305 10.48 -42.97 -180.75
CA ALA A 305 9.96 -44.25 -181.23
C ALA A 305 9.12 -44.11 -182.52
N PHE A 306 8.42 -42.98 -182.70
CA PHE A 306 7.65 -42.70 -183.92
C PHE A 306 8.54 -42.28 -185.11
N GLN A 307 9.68 -41.63 -184.87
CA GLN A 307 10.68 -41.28 -185.89
C GLN A 307 11.55 -42.50 -186.27
N GLU A 308 11.90 -43.35 -185.32
CA GLU A 308 12.65 -44.61 -185.58
C GLU A 308 11.84 -45.62 -186.42
N ILE A 309 10.50 -45.59 -186.37
CA ILE A 309 9.61 -46.42 -187.20
C ILE A 309 9.46 -45.87 -188.64
N GLN A 310 9.70 -44.57 -188.89
CA GLN A 310 9.74 -44.00 -190.25
C GLN A 310 11.15 -44.03 -190.86
N ASP A 311 12.20 -43.90 -190.06
CA ASP A 311 13.60 -43.90 -190.52
C ASP A 311 14.15 -45.31 -190.78
N ALA A 312 13.58 -46.35 -190.15
CA ALA A 312 13.88 -47.76 -190.43
C ALA A 312 13.35 -48.27 -191.81
N SER A 313 12.51 -47.49 -192.50
CA SER A 313 12.04 -47.81 -193.87
C SER A 313 12.88 -47.16 -194.98
N ILE A 314 13.84 -46.28 -194.66
CA ILE A 314 14.64 -45.54 -195.66
C ILE A 314 16.17 -45.68 -195.45
N ALA A 315 16.63 -46.24 -194.33
CA ALA A 315 18.06 -46.52 -194.08
C ALA A 315 18.48 -47.99 -194.31
N ALA A 316 17.78 -48.72 -195.20
CA ALA A 316 18.23 -49.99 -195.78
C ALA A 316 19.04 -49.79 -197.08
N ASN A 317 19.74 -48.65 -197.21
CA ASN A 317 20.83 -48.44 -198.14
C ASN A 317 21.82 -47.42 -197.54
N ARG A 318 23.07 -47.87 -197.35
CA ARG A 318 24.27 -47.13 -196.90
C ARG A 318 24.39 -46.98 -195.38
N GLN A 319 24.82 -48.02 -194.67
CA GLN A 319 26.23 -48.35 -194.43
C GLN A 319 27.10 -47.21 -193.89
N ILE A 320 27.65 -47.50 -192.71
CA ILE A 320 29.02 -47.18 -192.27
C ILE A 320 29.19 -45.76 -191.72
N ASP A 321 29.13 -45.65 -190.40
CA ASP A 321 30.27 -45.34 -189.52
C ASP A 321 29.65 -45.10 -188.14
N GLU A 322 29.65 -46.13 -187.30
CA GLU A 322 30.69 -46.21 -186.28
C GLU A 322 30.80 -44.87 -185.55
N LEU A 323 30.20 -44.81 -184.37
CA LEU A 323 31.03 -45.01 -183.20
C LEU A 323 32.28 -44.15 -183.32
N ARG A 324 32.30 -42.98 -182.68
CA ARG A 324 32.96 -42.85 -181.39
C ARG A 324 33.26 -41.41 -181.01
N ILE A 325 33.15 -41.21 -179.70
CA ILE A 325 34.11 -40.49 -178.85
C ILE A 325 34.09 -38.97 -178.99
N ALA A 326 33.57 -38.33 -177.97
CA ALA A 326 34.39 -37.62 -176.98
C ALA A 326 33.48 -37.30 -175.78
N ALA A 327 33.66 -37.96 -174.64
CA ALA A 327 34.69 -37.65 -173.66
C ALA A 327 34.49 -36.30 -172.96
N ARG A 328 34.45 -36.39 -171.62
CA ARG A 328 34.95 -35.40 -170.63
C ARG A 328 34.04 -34.19 -170.39
N LYS A 329 33.81 -33.71 -169.16
CA LYS A 329 34.53 -33.67 -167.86
C LYS A 329 33.48 -33.32 -166.77
N PHE A 330 33.49 -33.80 -165.51
CA PHE A 330 34.37 -33.44 -164.35
C PHE A 330 34.38 -31.91 -164.06
N VAL A 331 34.37 -31.36 -162.85
CA VAL A 331 34.66 -31.77 -161.45
C VAL A 331 34.24 -30.55 -160.57
N ASP A 332 33.80 -30.70 -159.31
CA ASP A 332 34.46 -30.25 -158.04
C ASP A 332 33.35 -30.29 -156.96
N LYS A 333 33.47 -30.68 -155.68
CA LYS A 333 34.50 -31.12 -154.72
C LYS A 333 33.69 -31.55 -153.44
N PHE A 334 33.91 -32.70 -152.79
CA PHE A 334 34.79 -32.93 -151.61
C PHE A 334 34.77 -31.76 -150.59
N GLU A 335 34.63 -31.89 -149.27
CA GLU A 335 34.91 -32.95 -148.27
C GLU A 335 34.40 -32.40 -146.91
N ILE A 336 33.60 -33.14 -146.12
CA ILE A 336 33.92 -33.80 -144.82
C ILE A 336 34.40 -32.91 -143.65
N GLU A 337 33.68 -32.95 -142.50
CA GLU A 337 34.23 -32.96 -141.12
C GLU A 337 33.09 -33.17 -140.08
N GLN A 338 32.81 -34.40 -139.61
CA GLN A 338 33.35 -35.08 -138.41
C GLN A 338 33.23 -34.33 -137.04
N GLN A 339 32.35 -34.91 -136.20
CA GLN A 339 32.50 -35.19 -134.74
C GLN A 339 32.39 -34.05 -133.71
N LYS A 340 31.31 -34.08 -132.91
CA LYS A 340 31.32 -34.32 -131.44
C LYS A 340 29.91 -34.23 -130.84
N GLU A 341 29.34 -35.38 -130.45
CA GLU A 341 28.16 -35.49 -129.60
C GLU A 341 28.41 -36.66 -128.65
N VAL A 342 28.15 -36.47 -127.34
CA VAL A 342 28.25 -37.38 -126.16
C VAL A 342 29.20 -36.82 -125.09
N GLU A 343 28.63 -36.13 -124.08
CA GLU A 343 29.18 -36.00 -122.71
C GLU A 343 28.25 -35.32 -121.66
N ILE A 344 26.95 -35.08 -121.94
CA ILE A 344 26.10 -34.23 -121.07
C ILE A 344 25.05 -34.99 -120.23
N VAL A 345 24.76 -36.26 -120.47
CA VAL A 345 23.64 -36.96 -119.79
C VAL A 345 24.02 -37.65 -118.47
N ASP A 346 25.29 -37.97 -118.23
CA ASP A 346 25.70 -38.73 -117.03
C ASP A 346 25.94 -37.87 -115.78
N LYS A 347 25.95 -36.53 -115.89
CA LYS A 347 26.25 -35.61 -114.77
C LYS A 347 25.03 -35.09 -114.00
N GLU A 348 23.80 -35.30 -114.48
CA GLU A 348 22.59 -34.78 -113.82
C GLU A 348 21.99 -35.74 -112.78
N ARG A 349 22.21 -37.06 -112.89
CA ARG A 349 21.58 -38.06 -112.00
C ARG A 349 22.25 -38.20 -110.63
N LEU A 350 23.53 -37.80 -110.51
CA LEU A 350 24.29 -37.84 -109.25
C LEU A 350 23.97 -36.66 -108.30
N ILE A 351 23.49 -35.53 -108.84
CA ILE A 351 23.22 -34.31 -108.06
C ILE A 351 21.90 -34.43 -107.27
N ALA A 352 20.89 -35.12 -107.80
CA ALA A 352 19.59 -35.27 -107.15
C ALA A 352 19.61 -36.17 -105.89
N VAL A 353 20.47 -37.19 -105.85
CA VAL A 353 20.58 -38.12 -104.72
C VAL A 353 21.32 -37.49 -103.53
N ILE A 354 22.29 -36.62 -103.80
CA ILE A 354 23.09 -35.94 -102.77
C ILE A 354 22.27 -34.84 -102.07
N ASN A 355 21.51 -34.04 -102.81
CA ASN A 355 20.69 -32.97 -102.23
C ASN A 355 19.59 -33.50 -101.28
N LYS A 356 18.98 -34.64 -101.62
CA LYS A 356 17.96 -35.28 -100.77
C LYS A 356 18.53 -35.82 -99.45
N SER A 357 19.79 -36.27 -99.46
CA SER A 357 20.48 -36.74 -98.24
C SER A 357 20.93 -35.60 -97.31
N ILE A 358 21.15 -34.39 -97.85
CA ILE A 358 21.51 -33.19 -97.08
C ILE A 358 20.28 -32.61 -96.36
N GLU A 359 19.12 -32.58 -97.01
CA GLU A 359 17.86 -32.13 -96.37
C GLU A 359 17.42 -33.03 -95.21
N GLU A 360 17.57 -34.35 -95.36
CA GLU A 360 17.23 -35.31 -94.30
C GLU A 360 18.17 -35.22 -93.09
N ALA A 361 19.45 -34.87 -93.31
CA ALA A 361 20.41 -34.62 -92.25
C ALA A 361 20.15 -33.28 -91.54
N TYR A 362 19.80 -32.23 -92.29
CA TYR A 362 19.51 -30.90 -91.75
C TYR A 362 18.22 -30.86 -90.90
N ALA A 363 17.18 -31.59 -91.31
CA ALA A 363 15.96 -31.74 -90.53
C ALA A 363 16.18 -32.50 -89.21
N LYS A 364 17.05 -33.51 -89.20
CA LYS A 364 17.41 -34.27 -87.99
C LYS A 364 18.27 -33.45 -87.02
N THR A 365 19.16 -32.58 -87.51
CA THR A 365 19.93 -31.66 -86.66
C THR A 365 19.07 -30.58 -86.04
N GLN A 366 18.11 -30.01 -86.79
CA GLN A 366 17.19 -28.99 -86.25
C GLN A 366 16.22 -29.57 -85.20
N ALA A 367 15.71 -30.78 -85.40
CA ALA A 367 14.88 -31.47 -84.40
C ALA A 367 15.65 -31.78 -83.11
N ALA A 368 16.92 -32.18 -83.21
CA ALA A 368 17.79 -32.41 -82.05
C ALA A 368 18.15 -31.11 -81.31
N GLU A 369 18.39 -30.01 -82.02
CA GLU A 369 18.63 -28.69 -81.42
C GLU A 369 17.38 -28.12 -80.72
N ALA A 370 16.18 -28.36 -81.26
CA ALA A 370 14.93 -27.95 -80.62
C ALA A 370 14.67 -28.70 -79.30
N LEU A 371 14.91 -30.02 -79.28
CA LEU A 371 14.79 -30.83 -78.07
C LEU A 371 15.83 -30.44 -77.01
N LYS A 372 17.07 -30.12 -77.41
CA LYS A 372 18.11 -29.64 -76.49
C LYS A 372 17.71 -28.32 -75.83
N LYS A 373 17.16 -27.36 -76.59
CA LYS A 373 16.66 -26.08 -76.06
C LYS A 373 15.45 -26.26 -75.14
N GLN A 374 14.57 -27.21 -75.44
CA GLN A 374 13.42 -27.51 -74.57
C GLN A 374 13.87 -28.06 -73.21
N VAL A 375 14.80 -29.03 -73.20
CA VAL A 375 15.32 -29.60 -71.95
C VAL A 375 16.07 -28.54 -71.13
N GLU A 376 16.87 -27.68 -71.77
CA GLU A 376 17.56 -26.57 -71.10
C GLU A 376 16.57 -25.56 -70.49
N GLN A 377 15.45 -25.27 -71.16
CA GLN A 377 14.39 -24.41 -70.60
C GLN A 377 13.60 -25.09 -69.49
N GLU A 378 13.31 -26.40 -69.58
CA GLU A 378 12.65 -27.16 -68.52
C GLU A 378 13.52 -27.26 -67.25
N GLU A 379 14.83 -27.42 -67.41
CA GLU A 379 15.79 -27.46 -66.29
C GLU A 379 15.96 -26.07 -65.64
N GLN A 380 15.93 -24.99 -66.43
CA GLN A 380 15.91 -23.61 -65.92
C GLN A 380 14.61 -23.27 -65.20
N VAL A 381 13.44 -23.69 -65.70
CA VAL A 381 12.14 -23.48 -65.05
C VAL A 381 12.05 -24.26 -63.74
N ASN A 382 12.54 -25.49 -63.71
CA ASN A 382 12.56 -26.28 -62.48
C ASN A 382 13.53 -25.68 -61.45
N SER A 383 14.73 -25.25 -61.88
CA SER A 383 15.70 -24.59 -61.00
C SER A 383 15.15 -23.29 -60.41
N ALA A 384 14.51 -22.44 -61.24
CA ALA A 384 13.88 -21.21 -60.78
C ALA A 384 12.70 -21.47 -59.82
N ARG A 385 11.93 -22.55 -60.05
CA ARG A 385 10.83 -22.96 -59.17
C ARG A 385 11.32 -23.48 -57.83
N GLU A 386 12.38 -24.27 -57.81
CA GLU A 386 13.01 -24.77 -56.57
C GLU A 386 13.65 -23.63 -55.77
N GLU A 387 14.30 -22.68 -56.44
CA GLU A 387 14.85 -21.47 -55.82
C GLU A 387 13.74 -20.59 -55.20
N GLU A 388 12.64 -20.34 -55.93
CA GLU A 388 11.51 -19.56 -55.40
C GLU A 388 10.82 -20.26 -54.23
N VAL A 389 10.68 -21.59 -54.26
CA VAL A 389 10.12 -22.38 -53.15
C VAL A 389 11.04 -22.32 -51.94
N ALA A 390 12.35 -22.44 -52.12
CA ALA A 390 13.33 -22.33 -51.04
C ALA A 390 13.35 -20.92 -50.42
N GLU A 391 13.32 -19.87 -51.25
CA GLU A 391 13.23 -18.49 -50.78
C GLU A 391 11.91 -18.21 -50.06
N ARG A 392 10.80 -18.75 -50.54
CA ARG A 392 9.49 -18.62 -49.90
C ARG A 392 9.45 -19.31 -48.55
N ILE A 393 10.01 -20.52 -48.43
CA ILE A 393 10.13 -21.24 -47.15
C ILE A 393 11.00 -20.44 -46.19
N LYS A 394 12.17 -19.96 -46.62
CA LYS A 394 13.08 -19.14 -45.80
C LYS A 394 12.40 -17.84 -45.34
N ARG A 395 11.61 -17.20 -46.20
CA ARG A 395 10.85 -15.98 -45.85
C ARG A 395 9.72 -16.30 -44.87
N ILE A 396 8.99 -17.40 -45.04
CA ILE A 396 7.97 -17.86 -44.09
C ILE A 396 8.59 -18.17 -42.73
N GLU A 397 9.73 -18.87 -42.70
CA GLU A 397 10.44 -19.21 -41.46
C GLU A 397 10.95 -17.95 -40.74
N LEU A 398 11.49 -16.97 -41.47
CA LEU A 398 11.92 -15.69 -40.91
C LEU A 398 10.73 -14.91 -40.33
N ILE A 399 9.60 -14.84 -41.04
CA ILE A 399 8.37 -14.18 -40.57
C ILE A 399 7.79 -14.92 -39.35
N GLN A 400 7.80 -16.24 -39.34
CA GLN A 400 7.32 -17.02 -38.20
C GLN A 400 8.23 -16.85 -36.98
N SER A 401 9.55 -16.79 -37.18
CA SER A 401 10.54 -16.52 -36.14
C SER A 401 10.34 -15.10 -35.57
N SER A 402 10.26 -14.07 -36.42
CA SER A 402 10.03 -12.70 -35.96
C SER A 402 8.68 -12.55 -35.24
N SER A 403 7.61 -13.14 -35.77
CA SER A 403 6.28 -13.11 -35.13
C SER A 403 6.26 -13.84 -33.78
N ARG A 404 7.05 -14.91 -33.60
CA ARG A 404 7.19 -15.58 -32.30
C ARG A 404 7.93 -14.71 -31.30
N VAL A 405 9.06 -14.12 -31.70
CA VAL A 405 9.85 -13.20 -30.87
C VAL A 405 9.01 -11.98 -30.47
N GLU A 406 8.25 -11.39 -31.38
CA GLU A 406 7.37 -10.26 -31.08
C GLU A 406 6.26 -10.63 -30.09
N ARG A 407 5.60 -11.79 -30.27
CA ARG A 407 4.57 -12.26 -29.31
C ARG A 407 5.17 -12.55 -27.94
N ASP A 408 6.34 -13.17 -27.87
CA ASP A 408 7.01 -13.45 -26.61
C ASP A 408 7.48 -12.15 -25.92
N ALA A 409 8.02 -11.21 -26.68
CA ALA A 409 8.39 -9.88 -26.17
C ALA A 409 7.15 -9.11 -25.66
N GLN A 410 6.05 -9.10 -26.41
CA GLN A 410 4.80 -8.48 -25.98
C GLN A 410 4.24 -9.16 -24.72
N ARG A 411 4.27 -10.50 -24.65
CA ARG A 411 3.84 -11.25 -23.47
C ARG A 411 4.67 -10.86 -22.25
N VAL A 412 6.00 -10.84 -22.35
CA VAL A 412 6.90 -10.46 -21.25
C VAL A 412 6.71 -8.99 -20.85
N VAL A 413 6.54 -8.07 -21.80
CA VAL A 413 6.27 -6.66 -21.50
C VAL A 413 4.90 -6.49 -20.84
N SER A 414 3.88 -7.21 -21.31
CA SER A 414 2.54 -7.16 -20.72
C SER A 414 2.51 -7.74 -19.31
N SER A 415 3.21 -8.86 -19.05
CA SER A 415 3.32 -9.43 -17.71
C SER A 415 4.13 -8.53 -16.78
N ALA A 416 5.22 -7.93 -17.26
CA ALA A 416 6.03 -7.00 -16.49
C ALA A 416 5.26 -5.71 -16.14
N LYS A 417 4.45 -5.17 -17.06
CA LYS A 417 3.56 -4.03 -16.78
C LYS A 417 2.49 -4.39 -15.75
N ALA A 418 1.82 -5.54 -15.91
CA ALA A 418 0.82 -6.01 -14.97
C ALA A 418 1.41 -6.26 -13.57
N GLU A 419 2.61 -6.83 -13.49
CA GLU A 419 3.31 -7.06 -12.22
C GLU A 419 3.74 -5.74 -11.57
N LYS A 420 4.27 -4.79 -12.36
CA LYS A 420 4.60 -3.45 -11.87
C LYS A 420 3.37 -2.74 -11.31
N GLU A 421 2.26 -2.69 -12.05
CA GLU A 421 1.01 -2.08 -11.58
C GLU A 421 0.47 -2.78 -10.32
N ALA A 422 0.53 -4.11 -10.26
CA ALA A 422 0.13 -4.86 -9.08
C ALA A 422 1.03 -4.55 -7.86
N THR A 423 2.35 -4.37 -8.07
CA THR A 423 3.27 -3.99 -6.99
C THR A 423 3.05 -2.56 -6.51
N GLU A 424 2.81 -1.62 -7.43
CA GLU A 424 2.49 -0.22 -7.08
C GLU A 424 1.19 -0.12 -6.29
N LEU A 425 0.15 -0.87 -6.69
CA LEU A 425 -1.11 -0.95 -5.95
C LEU A 425 -0.94 -1.59 -4.56
N ARG A 426 -0.11 -2.63 -4.43
CA ARG A 426 0.21 -3.23 -3.12
C ARG A 426 0.97 -2.25 -2.22
N ALA A 427 1.97 -1.55 -2.76
CA ALA A 427 2.72 -0.55 -2.02
C ALA A 427 1.83 0.61 -1.57
N LEU A 428 0.93 1.10 -2.43
CA LEU A 428 -0.06 2.12 -2.06
C LEU A 428 -1.03 1.63 -0.98
N ALA A 429 -1.47 0.37 -1.05
CA ALA A 429 -2.32 -0.23 -0.02
C ALA A 429 -1.60 -0.34 1.33
N GLU A 430 -0.33 -0.75 1.34
CA GLU A 430 0.50 -0.85 2.54
C GLU A 430 0.78 0.53 3.15
N ILE A 431 1.06 1.54 2.33
CA ILE A 431 1.20 2.93 2.79
C ILE A 431 -0.12 3.44 3.39
N ALA A 432 -1.25 3.14 2.76
CA ALA A 432 -2.56 3.53 3.27
C ALA A 432 -2.90 2.83 4.60
N GLU A 433 -2.56 1.55 4.75
CA GLU A 433 -2.73 0.80 5.99
C GLU A 433 -1.82 1.32 7.11
N SER A 434 -0.55 1.62 6.81
CA SER A 434 0.38 2.25 7.74
C SER A 434 -0.12 3.61 8.22
N ASN A 435 -0.59 4.46 7.30
CA ASN A 435 -1.16 5.77 7.66
C ASN A 435 -2.44 5.62 8.50
N ALA A 436 -3.29 4.64 8.18
CA ALA A 436 -4.48 4.35 8.98
C ALA A 436 -4.12 3.84 10.38
N ALA A 437 -3.10 2.99 10.50
CA ALA A 437 -2.58 2.51 11.78
C ALA A 437 -1.98 3.65 12.60
N GLU A 438 -1.19 4.55 12.00
CA GLU A 438 -0.64 5.74 12.66
C GLU A 438 -1.76 6.62 13.25
N VAL A 439 -2.82 6.88 12.48
CA VAL A 439 -3.97 7.65 12.96
C VAL A 439 -4.71 6.93 14.09
N ARG A 440 -4.85 5.60 14.02
CA ARG A 440 -5.46 4.80 15.11
C ARG A 440 -4.62 4.89 16.38
N TYR A 441 -3.32 4.61 16.30
CA TYR A 441 -2.43 4.69 17.45
C TYR A 441 -2.34 6.10 18.02
N ALA A 442 -2.35 7.15 17.19
CA ALA A 442 -2.37 8.54 17.65
C ALA A 442 -3.66 8.86 18.42
N LYS A 443 -4.82 8.38 17.95
CA LYS A 443 -6.10 8.55 18.64
C LYS A 443 -6.16 7.75 19.94
N ASP A 444 -5.69 6.50 19.92
CA ASP A 444 -5.65 5.65 21.12
C ASP A 444 -4.71 6.24 22.17
N ALA A 445 -3.53 6.73 21.76
CA ALA A 445 -2.60 7.41 22.64
C ALA A 445 -3.18 8.73 23.19
N ALA A 446 -3.87 9.52 22.37
CA ALA A 446 -4.57 10.72 22.83
C ALA A 446 -5.67 10.37 23.85
N GLY A 447 -6.47 9.33 23.59
CA GLY A 447 -7.50 8.85 24.50
C GLY A 447 -6.91 8.38 25.84
N GLN A 448 -5.82 7.61 25.81
CA GLN A 448 -5.11 7.16 27.01
C GLN A 448 -4.50 8.32 27.80
N ARG A 449 -3.96 9.35 27.12
CA ARG A 449 -3.49 10.56 27.80
C ARG A 449 -4.62 11.28 28.51
N MET A 450 -5.78 11.43 27.86
CA MET A 450 -6.95 12.07 28.47
C MET A 450 -7.48 11.26 29.66
N LEU A 451 -7.46 9.92 29.59
CA LEU A 451 -7.79 9.05 30.72
C LEU A 451 -6.79 9.24 31.87
N ASN A 452 -5.49 9.24 31.59
CA ASN A 452 -4.45 9.43 32.61
C ASN A 452 -4.51 10.82 33.25
N GLU A 453 -4.77 11.88 32.48
CA GLU A 453 -5.01 13.23 32.99
C GLU A 453 -6.26 13.27 33.88
N SER A 454 -7.32 12.57 33.48
CA SER A 454 -8.54 12.42 34.30
C SER A 454 -8.29 11.65 35.59
N GLU A 455 -7.43 10.62 35.57
CA GLU A 455 -7.04 9.89 36.77
C GLU A 455 -6.15 10.73 37.70
N ASN A 456 -5.28 11.55 37.15
CA ASN A 456 -4.40 12.46 37.90
C ASN A 456 -5.16 13.61 38.56
N THR A 457 -6.28 14.05 37.97
CA THR A 457 -7.15 15.08 38.56
C THR A 457 -8.07 14.52 39.66
N ARG A 458 -8.11 13.20 39.85
CA ARG A 458 -8.93 12.54 40.87
C ARG A 458 -8.32 12.70 42.28
N SER A 459 -9.17 12.90 43.29
CA SER A 459 -8.71 13.06 44.68
C SER A 459 -8.02 11.81 45.24
N ASP A 460 -7.07 11.99 46.17
CA ASP A 460 -6.29 10.91 46.79
C ASP A 460 -7.12 9.82 47.48
N ALA A 461 -8.29 10.19 48.01
CA ALA A 461 -9.22 9.24 48.59
C ALA A 461 -9.84 8.34 47.50
N SER A 462 -10.16 8.91 46.34
CA SER A 462 -10.76 8.16 45.23
C SER A 462 -9.74 7.31 44.47
N ARG A 463 -8.47 7.77 44.36
CA ARG A 463 -7.37 6.93 43.85
C ARG A 463 -7.15 5.69 44.71
N ARG A 464 -7.18 5.84 46.04
CA ARG A 464 -7.07 4.70 46.98
C ARG A 464 -8.22 3.71 46.83
N SER A 465 -9.46 4.18 46.72
CA SER A 465 -10.61 3.29 46.50
C SER A 465 -10.51 2.51 45.18
N ALA A 466 -10.07 3.16 44.09
CA ALA A 466 -9.89 2.50 42.79
C ALA A 466 -8.75 1.45 42.82
N ILE A 467 -7.66 1.72 43.55
CA ILE A 467 -6.58 0.74 43.77
C ILE A 467 -7.12 -0.49 44.53
N TYR A 468 -7.90 -0.27 45.59
CA TYR A 468 -8.52 -1.37 46.34
C TYR A 468 -9.51 -2.17 45.50
N GLU A 469 -10.30 -1.51 44.65
CA GLU A 469 -11.23 -2.18 43.74
C GLU A 469 -10.49 -3.05 42.71
N ASN A 470 -9.43 -2.53 42.09
CA ASN A 470 -8.56 -3.31 41.18
C ASN A 470 -7.87 -4.48 41.89
N LEU A 471 -7.40 -4.27 43.12
CA LEU A 471 -6.80 -5.32 43.94
C LEU A 471 -7.81 -6.43 44.27
N VAL A 472 -9.04 -6.06 44.62
CA VAL A 472 -10.13 -7.00 44.92
C VAL A 472 -10.58 -7.76 43.67
N SER A 473 -10.62 -7.11 42.51
CA SER A 473 -10.96 -7.76 41.24
C SER A 473 -9.90 -8.79 40.79
N ASN A 474 -8.61 -8.47 40.98
CA ASN A 474 -7.49 -9.35 40.64
C ASN A 474 -7.10 -10.32 41.77
N LEU A 475 -7.65 -10.19 42.96
CA LEU A 475 -7.39 -11.09 44.09
C LEU A 475 -7.67 -12.57 43.76
N PRO A 476 -8.76 -12.94 43.06
CA PRO A 476 -9.01 -14.32 42.66
C PRO A 476 -7.97 -14.90 41.69
N SER A 477 -7.46 -14.10 40.74
CA SER A 477 -6.40 -14.56 39.82
C SER A 477 -5.07 -14.69 40.54
N ILE A 478 -4.72 -13.75 41.43
CA ILE A 478 -3.53 -13.84 42.28
C ILE A 478 -3.63 -15.08 43.19
N ILE A 479 -4.75 -15.31 43.87
CA ILE A 479 -4.96 -16.49 44.73
C ILE A 479 -4.85 -17.77 43.89
N ARG A 480 -5.44 -17.79 42.69
CA ARG A 480 -5.36 -18.94 41.79
C ARG A 480 -3.91 -19.24 41.39
N GLU A 481 -3.15 -18.24 40.95
CA GLU A 481 -1.75 -18.41 40.56
C GLU A 481 -0.85 -18.77 41.75
N THR A 482 -1.14 -18.24 42.95
CA THR A 482 -0.39 -18.52 44.19
C THR A 482 -0.72 -19.87 44.82
N VAL A 483 -1.91 -20.42 44.60
CA VAL A 483 -2.31 -21.77 45.06
C VAL A 483 -2.02 -22.85 44.01
N LYS A 484 -1.79 -22.47 42.74
CA LYS A 484 -1.38 -23.38 41.64
C LYS A 484 -0.16 -24.27 41.97
N PRO A 485 0.89 -23.81 42.69
CA PRO A 485 1.98 -24.68 43.12
C PRO A 485 1.57 -25.67 44.21
N MET A 486 0.54 -25.36 45.00
CA MET A 486 0.03 -26.24 46.05
C MET A 486 -0.91 -27.32 45.49
N GLU A 487 -1.58 -27.07 44.37
CA GLU A 487 -2.36 -28.06 43.63
C GLU A 487 -1.48 -29.20 43.09
N ASN A 488 -0.20 -28.92 42.81
CA ASN A 488 0.80 -29.89 42.37
C ASN A 488 1.43 -30.72 43.51
N ILE A 489 1.00 -30.55 44.77
CA ILE A 489 1.53 -31.30 45.92
C ILE A 489 0.47 -32.30 46.41
N GLU A 490 0.50 -33.54 45.91
CA GLU A 490 -0.43 -34.61 46.31
C GLU A 490 -0.25 -35.11 47.76
N SER A 491 0.94 -34.95 48.35
CA SER A 491 1.18 -35.21 49.78
C SER A 491 2.48 -34.57 50.28
N ILE A 492 2.44 -33.89 51.43
CA ILE A 492 3.64 -33.38 52.12
C ILE A 492 4.19 -34.52 52.98
N LYS A 493 5.14 -35.29 52.43
CA LYS A 493 5.88 -36.30 53.19
C LYS A 493 7.00 -35.62 53.96
N ILE A 494 6.80 -35.36 55.26
CA ILE A 494 7.82 -34.81 56.15
C ILE A 494 8.89 -35.89 56.37
N LEU A 495 9.93 -35.85 55.54
CA LEU A 495 11.17 -36.60 55.74
C LEU A 495 12.05 -35.79 56.68
N GLN A 496 12.06 -36.17 57.97
CA GLN A 496 13.11 -35.76 58.89
C GLN A 496 14.42 -36.43 58.46
N VAL A 497 15.37 -35.64 57.97
CA VAL A 497 16.75 -36.07 57.78
C VAL A 497 17.64 -35.05 58.49
N ASP A 498 17.86 -35.33 59.77
CA ASP A 498 18.95 -34.78 60.57
C ASP A 498 20.26 -35.46 60.12
N GLY A 499 21.25 -34.68 59.69
CA GLY A 499 22.57 -35.20 59.28
C GLY A 499 23.08 -34.72 57.92
N LEU A 500 23.50 -33.45 57.86
CA LEU A 500 24.77 -32.90 57.35
C LEU A 500 25.63 -33.71 56.33
N PRO A 501 26.53 -33.05 55.58
CA PRO A 501 26.32 -32.14 54.45
C PRO A 501 27.18 -32.53 53.23
N GLY A 502 26.76 -32.09 52.04
CA GLY A 502 27.67 -31.86 50.91
C GLY A 502 28.02 -33.07 50.05
N LEU A 503 27.23 -33.30 48.99
CA LEU A 503 27.76 -33.29 47.61
C LEU A 503 26.62 -33.24 46.58
N ASN A 504 26.78 -32.36 45.59
CA ASN A 504 26.21 -32.37 44.23
C ASN A 504 24.69 -32.24 44.02
N SER A 505 24.33 -31.11 43.41
CA SER A 505 23.52 -31.14 42.19
C SER A 505 24.46 -31.45 41.01
N PRO A 506 24.06 -32.13 39.91
CA PRO A 506 22.89 -32.98 39.69
C PRO A 506 23.26 -34.34 39.04
N SER A 507 22.45 -35.39 39.25
CA SER A 507 22.46 -36.54 38.34
C SER A 507 21.06 -37.17 38.22
N GLU A 508 20.51 -37.01 37.03
CA GLU A 508 19.25 -37.53 36.49
C GLU A 508 19.19 -39.07 36.39
N MET A 509 17.97 -39.59 36.45
CA MET A 509 17.45 -40.69 35.59
C MET A 509 15.91 -40.67 35.72
N GLY A 510 15.06 -40.64 34.69
CA GLY A 510 15.16 -40.74 33.22
C GLY A 510 13.79 -40.36 32.63
N GLY A 511 13.46 -40.44 31.33
CA GLY A 511 14.07 -40.84 30.06
C GLY A 511 13.15 -40.25 28.94
N GLY A 512 13.44 -40.27 27.65
CA GLY A 512 14.45 -40.99 26.87
C GLY A 512 14.46 -40.53 25.40
N GLU A 513 15.05 -41.39 24.57
CA GLU A 513 15.18 -41.39 23.10
C GLU A 513 16.44 -40.73 22.48
N GLY A 514 17.41 -41.57 22.10
CA GLY A 514 17.91 -41.60 20.71
C GLY A 514 19.25 -40.93 20.37
N GLY A 515 20.34 -41.72 20.38
CA GLY A 515 21.31 -41.68 19.28
C GLY A 515 22.62 -40.90 19.45
N SER A 516 23.62 -41.55 20.05
CA SER A 516 25.02 -41.63 19.63
C SER A 516 25.79 -40.38 19.17
N GLY A 517 26.85 -40.05 19.92
CA GLY A 517 28.07 -39.48 19.33
C GLY A 517 28.78 -38.49 20.24
N GLY A 518 29.85 -38.94 20.89
CA GLY A 518 30.72 -38.07 21.70
C GLY A 518 31.28 -36.90 20.90
N GLY A 519 31.18 -35.70 21.48
CA GLY A 519 31.71 -34.45 20.94
C GLY A 519 32.05 -33.47 22.06
N ASN A 520 33.25 -32.91 21.99
CA ASN A 520 34.00 -32.19 23.02
C ASN A 520 33.29 -31.03 23.74
N MET A 521 33.79 -30.71 24.94
CA MET A 521 33.49 -29.54 25.79
C MET A 521 33.37 -28.20 25.04
N THR A 522 34.03 -28.08 23.88
CA THR A 522 34.01 -26.93 22.97
C THR A 522 32.61 -26.65 22.39
N ASP A 523 31.79 -27.68 22.15
CA ASP A 523 30.47 -27.52 21.52
C ASP A 523 29.39 -27.04 22.49
N ARG A 524 29.56 -27.33 23.80
CA ARG A 524 28.72 -26.76 24.87
C ARG A 524 29.01 -25.28 25.09
N VAL A 525 30.27 -24.84 24.94
CA VAL A 525 30.63 -23.42 25.01
C VAL A 525 30.12 -22.67 23.78
N VAL A 526 30.16 -23.28 22.59
CA VAL A 526 29.64 -22.69 21.35
C VAL A 526 28.11 -22.60 21.35
N ASN A 527 27.37 -23.60 21.84
CA ASN A 527 25.91 -23.51 21.97
C ASN A 527 25.46 -22.50 23.04
N SER A 528 26.19 -22.35 24.15
CA SER A 528 25.96 -21.27 25.10
C SER A 528 26.29 -19.90 24.51
N ALA A 529 27.37 -19.77 23.72
CA ALA A 529 27.70 -18.53 23.02
C ALA A 529 26.67 -18.16 21.92
N MET A 530 26.08 -19.14 21.23
CA MET A 530 25.03 -18.94 20.24
C MET A 530 23.70 -18.46 20.88
N LYS A 531 23.34 -18.98 22.06
CA LYS A 531 22.17 -18.49 22.83
C LYS A 531 22.36 -17.05 23.32
N TYR A 532 23.56 -16.70 23.76
CA TYR A 532 23.89 -15.32 24.11
C TYR A 532 23.87 -14.41 22.86
N ARG A 533 24.34 -14.88 21.70
CA ARG A 533 24.26 -14.15 20.42
C ARG A 533 22.84 -13.78 20.00
N THR A 534 21.85 -14.67 20.23
CA THR A 534 20.44 -14.37 19.94
C THR A 534 19.79 -13.38 20.90
N GLN A 535 20.36 -13.18 22.09
CA GLN A 535 19.85 -12.25 23.10
C GLN A 535 20.63 -10.93 23.17
N VAL A 536 21.71 -10.77 22.38
CA VAL A 536 22.47 -9.50 22.30
C VAL A 536 21.55 -8.35 21.91
N ALA A 537 20.62 -8.52 20.96
CA ALA A 537 19.69 -7.47 20.56
C ALA A 537 18.72 -7.02 21.68
N PHE A 538 18.38 -7.92 22.60
CA PHE A 538 17.50 -7.61 23.74
C PHE A 538 18.26 -6.94 24.89
N VAL A 539 19.52 -7.35 25.12
CA VAL A 539 20.40 -6.74 26.12
C VAL A 539 20.91 -5.38 25.66
N ASP A 540 21.21 -5.19 24.37
CA ASP A 540 21.53 -3.87 23.79
C ASP A 540 20.33 -2.91 23.87
N GLY A 541 19.10 -3.40 23.64
CA GLY A 541 17.88 -2.62 23.80
C GLY A 541 17.66 -2.16 25.25
N LEU A 542 17.83 -3.06 26.22
CA LEU A 542 17.70 -2.73 27.65
C LEU A 542 18.82 -1.80 28.15
N MET A 543 20.06 -1.96 27.67
CA MET A 543 21.19 -1.10 28.03
C MET A 543 21.11 0.29 27.38
N LYS A 544 20.50 0.38 26.19
CA LYS A 544 20.16 1.65 25.52
C LYS A 544 19.04 2.39 26.24
N ASP A 545 18.02 1.68 26.72
CA ASP A 545 16.96 2.26 27.56
C ASP A 545 17.45 2.65 28.96
N LEU A 546 18.55 2.05 29.44
CA LEU A 546 19.25 2.42 30.67
C LEU A 546 20.29 3.56 30.49
N GLY A 547 20.46 4.09 29.27
CA GLY A 547 21.26 5.30 29.03
C GLY A 547 22.78 5.14 29.14
N LEU A 548 23.33 3.92 29.02
CA LEU A 548 24.77 3.68 29.05
C LEU A 548 25.35 3.68 27.61
N PRO A 549 26.24 4.62 27.24
CA PRO A 549 26.80 4.69 25.90
C PRO A 549 28.05 3.80 25.80
N ILE A 550 27.94 2.61 25.21
CA ILE A 550 29.11 1.87 24.71
C ILE A 550 28.78 1.28 23.33
N GLU A 551 29.26 1.96 22.29
CA GLU A 551 29.43 1.36 20.97
C GLU A 551 30.52 0.27 21.05
N ASN A 552 30.19 -0.92 20.54
CA ASN A 552 31.12 -2.01 20.22
C ASN A 552 31.60 -2.93 21.36
N LEU A 553 30.70 -3.77 21.87
CA LEU A 553 31.07 -5.07 22.46
C LEU A 553 31.20 -6.19 21.40
N GLY A 554 30.81 -5.93 20.15
CA GLY A 554 30.87 -6.89 19.04
C GLY A 554 32.23 -7.04 18.34
N SER A 555 33.25 -6.22 18.68
CA SER A 555 34.56 -6.25 18.00
C SER A 555 35.69 -6.90 18.82
N ALA A 556 35.43 -7.35 20.05
CA ALA A 556 36.45 -7.93 20.93
C ALA A 556 36.69 -9.45 20.74
N GLY A 557 36.24 -10.04 19.63
CA GLY A 557 36.50 -11.44 19.30
C GLY A 557 36.73 -11.57 17.80
N GLY A 558 37.98 -11.50 17.37
CA GLY A 558 38.38 -11.50 15.96
C GLY A 558 37.90 -12.73 15.19
N MET A 559 36.74 -12.61 14.53
CA MET A 559 36.24 -13.52 13.50
C MET A 559 35.42 -12.70 12.50
N SER A 560 36.09 -12.18 11.47
CA SER A 560 35.46 -11.56 10.30
C SER A 560 34.95 -12.66 9.37
N PHE A 561 33.63 -12.77 9.20
CA PHE A 561 33.06 -13.49 8.07
C PHE A 561 32.57 -12.48 7.03
N ARG A 562 33.34 -12.36 5.95
CA ARG A 562 32.89 -11.76 4.68
C ARG A 562 31.78 -12.62 4.10
N ASN A 563 30.58 -12.04 3.98
CA ASN A 563 29.79 -12.05 2.75
C ASN A 563 28.39 -11.48 3.05
N PHE A 564 28.19 -10.22 2.67
CA PHE A 564 26.99 -9.74 1.98
C PHE A 564 27.40 -8.39 1.37
N GLN A 565 27.68 -8.38 0.07
CA GLN A 565 27.79 -7.14 -0.71
C GLN A 565 26.38 -6.57 -0.84
N GLY A 566 26.11 -5.51 -0.07
CA GLY A 566 25.02 -4.58 -0.32
C GLY A 566 25.58 -3.41 -1.12
N SER A 567 24.90 -3.10 -2.22
CA SER A 567 25.21 -2.13 -3.27
C SER A 567 25.65 -0.74 -2.78
N ASP A 568 26.67 -0.23 -3.45
CA ASP A 568 27.19 1.14 -3.40
C ASP A 568 26.08 2.21 -3.53
N ALA A 569 26.09 3.17 -2.61
CA ALA A 569 25.52 4.50 -2.82
C ALA A 569 26.69 5.50 -2.87
N PRO A 570 26.81 6.32 -3.92
CA PRO A 570 27.96 7.20 -4.08
C PRO A 570 27.85 8.41 -3.15
N LYS A 571 28.98 8.73 -2.53
CA LYS A 571 29.25 10.05 -1.96
C LYS A 571 29.51 11.01 -3.12
N ASP A 572 28.72 12.08 -3.20
CA ASP A 572 29.19 13.35 -3.74
C ASP A 572 29.39 14.31 -2.57
N LYS A 573 30.66 14.56 -2.27
CA LYS A 573 31.16 15.87 -1.86
C LYS A 573 32.04 16.32 -3.02
N ASP A 574 31.79 17.50 -3.55
CA ASP A 574 32.81 18.52 -3.77
C ASP A 574 32.12 19.87 -4.04
N ASP A 575 32.73 20.90 -3.45
CA ASP A 575 32.62 22.37 -3.62
C ASP A 575 31.32 23.13 -3.25
#